data_AF-A0AB33K790-F1
#
_entry.id   AF-A0AB33K790-F1
#
_cell.length_a   1.000
_cell.length_b   1.000
_cell.length_c   1.000
_cell.angle_alpha   90.00
_cell.angle_beta   90.00
_cell.angle_gamma   90.00
#
_symmetry.space_group_name_H-M   'P 1'
#
loop_
_entity.id
_entity.type
_entity.pdbx_description
1 polymer ?
#
loop_
_entity_poly.entity_id
_entity_poly.type
_entity_poly.pdbx_seq_one_letter_code
_entity_poly.pdbx_strand_id
1 'polypeptide(L)'
;MNEVTTELELLRAENAELRARLTAVHTIPDLPADHDGERIEWRRWEPAPVILCTRAGDLNGCPQCDHPGPSLLAFGLAGPGTPLLRFQAHRCPCCQETRVYRRDRDWRGLELVEIAYHPPQRGYQHAEEQL
;
A
#
# COMPACT_ATOMS: atom_id res chain seq x y z
N MET A 1 38.72 -16.08 -22.86
CA MET A 1 37.85 -16.55 -21.75
C MET A 1 37.75 -15.57 -20.58
N ASN A 2 38.66 -14.61 -20.38
CA ASN A 2 38.60 -13.69 -19.23
C ASN A 2 37.62 -12.51 -19.40
N GLU A 3 37.41 -12.04 -20.64
CA GLU A 3 36.59 -10.84 -20.91
C GLU A 3 35.10 -11.04 -20.54
N VAL A 4 34.55 -12.21 -20.87
CA VAL A 4 33.17 -12.60 -20.54
C VAL A 4 32.97 -12.74 -19.03
N THR A 5 34.02 -13.10 -18.28
CA THR A 5 33.97 -13.23 -16.82
C THR A 5 33.88 -11.86 -16.16
N THR A 6 34.65 -10.88 -16.63
CA THR A 6 34.64 -9.50 -16.11
C THR A 6 33.34 -8.77 -16.40
N GLU A 7 32.77 -8.94 -17.60
CA GLU A 7 31.49 -8.32 -17.97
C GLU A 7 30.32 -8.90 -17.14
N LEU A 8 30.33 -10.21 -16.89
CA LEU A 8 29.32 -10.86 -16.05
C LEU A 8 29.39 -10.39 -14.59
N GLU A 9 30.59 -10.13 -14.07
CA GLU A 9 30.78 -9.61 -12.70
C GLU A 9 30.27 -8.17 -12.57
N LEU A 10 30.55 -7.32 -13.55
CA LEU A 10 30.03 -5.94 -13.61
C LEU A 10 28.50 -5.92 -13.64
N LEU A 11 27.89 -6.71 -14.53
CA LEU A 11 26.43 -6.78 -14.64
C LEU A 11 25.77 -7.29 -13.36
N ARG A 12 26.41 -8.23 -12.64
CA ARG A 12 25.90 -8.72 -11.36
C ARG A 12 25.97 -7.66 -10.26
N ALA A 13 27.05 -6.88 -10.22
CA ALA A 13 27.20 -5.77 -9.28
C ALA A 13 26.15 -4.68 -9.53
N GLU A 14 25.96 -4.28 -10.80
CA GLU A 14 24.94 -3.32 -11.19
C GLU A 14 23.53 -3.84 -10.87
N ASN A 15 23.24 -5.13 -11.12
CA ASN A 15 21.95 -5.70 -10.78
C ASN A 15 21.70 -5.72 -9.27
N ALA A 16 22.73 -5.98 -8.46
CA ALA A 16 22.63 -5.95 -7.00
C ALA A 16 22.37 -4.51 -6.49
N GLU A 17 23.05 -3.52 -7.07
CA GLU A 17 22.83 -2.11 -6.74
C GLU A 17 21.43 -1.64 -7.14
N LEU A 18 20.99 -1.96 -8.37
CA LEU A 18 19.65 -1.63 -8.85
C LEU A 18 18.56 -2.27 -7.97
N ARG A 19 18.75 -3.53 -7.56
CA ARG A 19 17.84 -4.19 -6.61
C ARG A 19 17.83 -3.51 -5.25
N ALA A 20 19.00 -3.15 -4.72
CA ALA A 20 19.09 -2.45 -3.44
C ALA A 20 18.40 -1.08 -3.50
N ARG A 21 18.59 -0.34 -4.60
CA ARG A 21 17.88 0.93 -4.86
C ARG A 21 16.37 0.70 -4.97
N LEU A 22 15.91 -0.32 -5.69
CA LEU A 22 14.49 -0.63 -5.82
C LEU A 22 13.84 -0.97 -4.46
N THR A 23 14.53 -1.76 -3.63
CA THR A 23 14.08 -2.11 -2.27
C THR A 23 14.05 -0.89 -1.34
N ALA A 24 15.04 -0.01 -1.45
CA ALA A 24 15.10 1.22 -0.65
C ALA A 24 14.00 2.23 -1.01
N VAL A 25 13.42 2.14 -2.22
CA VAL A 25 12.42 3.10 -2.70
C VAL A 25 11.00 2.75 -2.26
N HIS A 26 10.68 1.48 -1.95
CA HIS A 26 9.32 1.07 -1.58
C HIS A 26 9.28 -0.05 -0.52
N THR A 27 9.13 0.33 0.74
CA THR A 27 8.71 -0.59 1.81
C THR A 27 7.19 -0.57 1.91
N ILE A 28 6.52 -1.72 1.97
CA ILE A 28 5.09 -1.74 2.27
C ILE A 28 4.93 -1.50 3.78
N PRO A 29 4.17 -0.49 4.24
CA PRO A 29 3.93 -0.31 5.66
C PRO A 29 3.23 -1.51 6.28
N ASP A 30 3.69 -1.91 7.48
CA ASP A 30 3.02 -2.94 8.27
C ASP A 30 1.65 -2.44 8.74
N LEU A 31 0.63 -3.30 8.62
CA LEU A 31 -0.70 -3.01 9.11
C LEU A 31 -0.79 -3.29 10.62
N PRO A 32 -1.62 -2.53 11.38
CA PRO A 32 -1.82 -2.75 12.80
C PRO A 32 -2.22 -4.21 13.10
N ALA A 33 -1.50 -4.88 13.99
CA ALA A 33 -1.81 -6.26 14.37
C ALA A 33 -3.01 -6.36 15.34
N ASP A 34 -3.35 -5.26 16.01
CA ASP A 34 -4.45 -5.14 16.96
C ASP A 34 -5.08 -3.74 16.93
N HIS A 35 -6.33 -3.65 17.38
CA HIS A 35 -7.04 -2.40 17.65
C HIS A 35 -8.10 -2.64 18.72
N ASP A 36 -8.17 -1.77 19.73
CA ASP A 36 -9.10 -1.88 20.86
C ASP A 36 -9.06 -3.25 21.58
N GLY A 37 -7.89 -3.89 21.62
CA GLY A 37 -7.69 -5.21 22.22
C GLY A 37 -8.15 -6.40 21.36
N GLU A 38 -8.67 -6.16 20.15
CA GLU A 38 -8.97 -7.20 19.17
C GLU A 38 -7.78 -7.41 18.22
N ARG A 39 -7.34 -8.66 18.07
CA ARG A 39 -6.35 -9.02 17.04
C ARG A 39 -6.98 -8.88 15.65
N ILE A 40 -6.23 -8.31 14.72
CA ILE A 40 -6.64 -8.13 13.34
C ILE A 40 -5.92 -9.15 12.44
N GLU A 41 -6.69 -9.93 11.72
CA GLU A 41 -6.19 -10.83 10.67
C GLU A 41 -6.38 -10.17 9.31
N TRP A 42 -5.29 -9.64 8.77
CA TRP A 42 -5.28 -9.00 7.46
C TRP A 42 -5.26 -10.01 6.33
N ARG A 43 -6.18 -9.83 5.39
CA ARG A 43 -6.10 -10.47 4.07
C ARG A 43 -4.99 -9.82 3.24
N ARG A 44 -4.56 -10.55 2.21
CA ARG A 44 -3.61 -10.02 1.23
C ARG A 44 -4.13 -8.75 0.56
N TRP A 45 -3.20 -7.91 0.15
CA TRP A 45 -3.49 -6.76 -0.69
C TRP A 45 -3.98 -7.21 -2.07
N GLU A 46 -5.08 -6.63 -2.53
CA GLU A 46 -5.65 -6.83 -3.87
C GLU A 46 -6.03 -5.47 -4.48
N PRO A 47 -6.08 -5.33 -5.81
CA PRO A 47 -6.64 -4.12 -6.42
C PRO A 47 -8.05 -3.83 -5.90
N ALA A 48 -8.28 -2.61 -5.42
CA ALA A 48 -9.58 -2.20 -4.94
C ALA A 48 -10.60 -2.19 -6.10
N PRO A 49 -11.79 -2.78 -5.92
CA PRO A 49 -12.90 -2.55 -6.83
C PRO A 49 -13.20 -1.05 -6.91
N VAL A 50 -13.41 -0.52 -8.12
CA VAL A 50 -13.61 0.93 -8.36
C VAL A 50 -14.70 1.54 -7.48
N ILE A 51 -15.77 0.79 -7.18
CA ILE A 51 -16.85 1.25 -6.29
C ILE A 51 -16.37 1.58 -4.87
N LEU A 52 -15.32 0.90 -4.38
CA LEU A 52 -14.74 1.14 -3.06
C LEU A 52 -13.70 2.27 -3.06
N CYS A 53 -13.22 2.68 -4.24
CA CYS A 53 -12.32 3.84 -4.39
C CYS A 53 -13.06 5.20 -4.25
N THR A 54 -14.39 5.21 -4.39
CA THR A 54 -15.18 6.45 -4.20
C THR A 54 -15.13 6.97 -2.76
N ARG A 55 -15.02 6.07 -1.78
CA ARG A 55 -15.14 6.41 -0.35
C ARG A 55 -13.82 6.71 0.34
N ALA A 56 -12.70 6.24 -0.22
CA ALA A 56 -11.36 6.53 0.31
C ALA A 56 -10.72 7.77 -0.36
N GLY A 57 -11.42 8.43 -1.28
CA GLY A 57 -10.95 9.64 -1.95
C GLY A 57 -10.00 9.40 -3.13
N ASP A 58 -9.83 8.16 -3.58
CA ASP A 58 -8.88 7.75 -4.62
C ASP A 58 -9.49 7.54 -6.01
N LEU A 59 -10.79 7.83 -6.21
CA LEU A 59 -11.44 7.72 -7.54
C LEU A 59 -10.79 8.62 -8.60
N ASN A 60 -10.22 9.75 -8.17
CA ASN A 60 -9.51 10.70 -9.03
C ASN A 60 -7.98 10.51 -8.97
N GLY A 61 -7.53 9.36 -8.48
CA GLY A 61 -6.12 9.07 -8.24
C GLY A 61 -5.68 9.37 -6.81
N CYS A 62 -4.42 9.03 -6.52
CA CYS A 62 -3.82 9.25 -5.21
C CYS A 62 -3.59 10.74 -4.97
N PRO A 63 -4.12 11.34 -3.89
CA PRO A 63 -3.99 12.77 -3.63
C PRO A 63 -2.56 13.23 -3.30
N GLN A 64 -1.62 12.28 -3.14
CA GLN A 64 -0.22 12.59 -2.83
C GLN A 64 0.71 12.56 -4.05
N CYS A 65 0.37 11.79 -5.08
CA CYS A 65 1.28 11.55 -6.21
C CYS A 65 0.57 11.45 -7.56
N ASP A 66 -0.73 11.75 -7.61
CA ASP A 66 -1.59 11.71 -8.80
C ASP A 66 -1.60 10.36 -9.54
N HIS A 67 -1.19 9.27 -8.88
CA HIS A 67 -1.30 7.94 -9.46
C HIS A 67 -2.77 7.64 -9.80
N PRO A 68 -3.11 7.24 -11.04
CA PRO A 68 -4.49 7.23 -11.55
C PRO A 68 -5.41 6.18 -10.90
N GLY A 69 -4.85 5.28 -10.11
CA GLY A 69 -5.58 4.21 -9.41
C GLY A 69 -5.71 2.91 -10.23
N PRO A 70 -6.42 1.90 -9.69
CA PRO A 70 -7.05 1.89 -8.37
C PRO A 70 -6.01 1.80 -7.24
N SER A 71 -6.40 2.16 -6.01
CA SER A 71 -5.63 1.79 -4.83
C SER A 71 -5.61 0.26 -4.63
N LEU A 72 -4.69 -0.21 -3.79
CA LEU A 72 -4.71 -1.56 -3.26
C LEU A 72 -5.53 -1.56 -1.97
N LEU A 73 -6.31 -2.62 -1.77
CA LEU A 73 -7.20 -2.84 -0.65
C LEU A 73 -6.79 -4.11 0.10
N ALA A 74 -6.71 -4.02 1.42
CA ALA A 74 -6.63 -5.17 2.31
C ALA A 74 -7.78 -5.11 3.31
N PHE A 75 -8.37 -6.26 3.61
CA PHE A 75 -9.46 -6.38 4.57
C PHE A 75 -8.97 -7.01 5.86
N GLY A 76 -9.30 -6.40 7.00
CA GLY A 76 -8.96 -6.91 8.31
C GLY A 76 -10.16 -7.55 8.98
N LEU A 77 -9.97 -8.81 9.39
CA LEU A 77 -10.97 -9.59 10.12
C LEU A 77 -10.66 -9.51 11.62
N ALA A 78 -11.70 -9.36 12.45
CA ALA A 78 -11.55 -9.37 13.90
C ALA A 78 -12.83 -9.80 14.62
N GLY A 79 -12.67 -10.10 15.92
CA GLY A 79 -13.72 -10.55 16.82
C GLY A 79 -13.60 -12.04 17.19
N PRO A 80 -14.24 -12.45 18.31
CA PRO A 80 -14.16 -13.82 18.79
C PRO A 80 -14.97 -14.80 17.93
N GLY A 81 -14.47 -16.02 17.78
CA GLY A 81 -15.17 -17.09 17.06
C GLY A 81 -15.01 -16.96 15.56
N THR A 82 -16.08 -16.57 14.85
CA THR A 82 -16.07 -16.34 13.39
C THR A 82 -15.66 -14.90 13.11
N PRO A 83 -14.42 -14.63 12.64
CA PRO A 83 -13.92 -13.28 12.47
C PRO A 83 -14.76 -12.53 11.42
N LEU A 84 -15.22 -11.33 11.76
CA LEU A 84 -16.02 -10.50 10.87
C LEU A 84 -15.15 -9.46 10.19
N LEU A 85 -15.58 -9.02 9.01
CA LEU A 85 -14.95 -7.90 8.31
C LEU A 85 -15.18 -6.59 9.07
N ARG A 86 -14.16 -6.16 9.83
CA ARG A 86 -14.21 -4.98 10.70
C ARG A 86 -13.26 -3.87 10.29
N PHE A 87 -12.27 -4.17 9.46
CA PHE A 87 -11.27 -3.20 9.04
C PHE A 87 -11.04 -3.23 7.53
N GLN A 88 -10.58 -2.12 7.00
CA GLN A 88 -10.06 -2.06 5.63
C GLN A 88 -8.89 -1.10 5.56
N ALA A 89 -7.89 -1.42 4.76
CA ALA A 89 -6.74 -0.58 4.50
C ALA A 89 -6.65 -0.29 3.01
N HIS A 90 -6.37 0.96 2.68
CA HIS A 90 -6.10 1.43 1.32
C HIS A 90 -4.63 1.80 1.19
N ARG A 91 -4.00 1.42 0.09
CA ARG A 91 -2.61 1.75 -0.22
C ARG A 91 -2.46 2.23 -1.64
N CYS A 92 -1.74 3.34 -1.84
CA CYS A 92 -1.32 3.74 -3.17
C CYS A 92 -0.22 2.76 -3.67
N PRO A 93 -0.39 2.10 -4.83
CA PRO A 93 0.64 1.18 -5.35
C PRO A 93 1.95 1.88 -5.74
N CYS A 94 1.93 3.21 -5.87
CA CYS A 94 3.04 4.01 -6.34
C CYS A 94 3.80 4.67 -5.15
N CYS A 95 3.18 5.57 -4.40
CA CYS A 95 3.84 6.26 -3.29
C CYS A 95 3.77 5.52 -1.95
N GLN A 96 3.10 4.37 -1.90
CA GLN A 96 2.86 3.57 -0.68
C GLN A 96 2.13 4.29 0.46
N GLU A 97 1.56 5.48 0.25
CA GLU A 97 0.64 6.09 1.22
C GLU A 97 -0.42 5.06 1.61
N THR A 98 -0.59 4.83 2.91
CA THR A 98 -1.48 3.81 3.43
C THR A 98 -2.41 4.41 4.49
N ARG A 99 -3.71 4.19 4.35
CA ARG A 99 -4.73 4.58 5.32
C ARG A 99 -5.48 3.36 5.79
N VAL A 100 -5.66 3.23 7.09
CA VAL A 100 -6.30 2.07 7.72
C VAL A 100 -7.54 2.55 8.45
N TYR A 101 -8.66 1.88 8.21
CA TYR A 101 -9.96 2.26 8.74
C TYR A 101 -10.61 1.11 9.49
N ARG A 102 -11.29 1.46 10.58
CA ARG A 102 -12.36 0.66 11.16
C ARG A 102 -13.65 0.89 10.40
N ARG A 103 -14.39 -0.18 10.16
CA ARG A 103 -15.67 -0.21 9.45
C ARG A 103 -16.80 -0.21 10.47
N ASP A 104 -17.29 0.97 10.80
CA ASP A 104 -18.41 1.12 11.71
C ASP A 104 -19.70 1.07 10.89
N ARG A 105 -20.57 0.13 11.23
CA ARG A 105 -21.89 0.00 10.58
C ARG A 105 -22.96 0.41 11.57
N ASP A 106 -23.72 1.43 11.19
CA ASP A 106 -24.92 1.85 11.89
C ASP A 106 -26.15 1.76 10.95
N TRP A 107 -27.26 2.35 11.38
CA TRP A 107 -28.50 2.39 10.58
C TRP A 107 -28.41 3.32 9.36
N ARG A 108 -27.46 4.27 9.34
CA ARG A 108 -27.23 5.22 8.23
C ARG A 108 -26.33 4.63 7.15
N GLY A 109 -25.50 3.65 7.50
CA GLY A 109 -24.71 2.89 6.54
C GLY A 109 -23.38 2.43 7.09
N LEU A 110 -22.39 2.40 6.20
CA LEU A 110 -21.00 2.09 6.54
C LEU A 110 -20.22 3.40 6.63
N GLU A 111 -19.69 3.68 7.83
CA GLU A 111 -18.74 4.74 8.13
C GLU A 111 -17.32 4.13 8.22
N LEU A 112 -16.33 4.90 7.76
CA LEU A 112 -14.92 4.54 7.84
C LEU A 112 -14.22 5.49 8.80
N VAL A 113 -13.77 4.96 9.93
CA VAL A 113 -13.05 5.72 10.96
C VAL A 113 -11.57 5.41 10.84
N GLU A 114 -10.73 6.42 10.57
CA GLU A 114 -9.28 6.21 10.41
C GLU A 114 -8.65 5.82 11.75
N ILE A 115 -7.88 4.72 11.75
CA ILE A 115 -7.21 4.18 12.94
C ILE A 115 -5.68 4.14 12.81
N ALA A 116 -5.16 4.22 11.58
CA ALA A 116 -3.74 4.39 11.32
C ALA A 116 -3.52 5.06 9.97
N TYR A 117 -2.43 5.83 9.89
CA TYR A 117 -1.97 6.52 8.70
C TYR A 117 -0.47 6.33 8.52
N HIS A 118 -0.06 5.96 7.31
CA HIS A 118 1.34 5.96 6.89
C HIS A 118 1.49 6.95 5.73
N PRO A 119 2.35 7.98 5.90
CA PRO A 119 2.56 8.99 4.87
C PRO A 119 3.20 8.39 3.61
N PRO A 120 3.08 9.07 2.45
CA PRO A 120 3.75 8.66 1.23
C PRO A 120 5.26 8.54 1.44
N GLN A 121 5.86 7.50 0.89
CA GLN A 121 7.30 7.28 0.94
C GLN A 121 7.97 8.19 -0.08
N ARG A 122 8.96 8.97 0.37
CA ARG A 122 9.76 9.85 -0.47
C ARG A 122 10.55 9.01 -1.47
N GLY A 123 10.11 9.03 -2.72
CA GLY A 123 10.68 8.25 -3.81
C GLY A 123 9.92 8.42 -5.11
N TYR A 124 8.63 8.79 -5.04
CA TYR A 124 7.86 9.19 -6.21
C TYR A 124 7.93 10.71 -6.40
N GLN A 125 9.08 11.22 -6.77
CA GLN A 125 9.10 12.47 -7.53
C GLN A 125 8.72 12.08 -8.95
N HIS A 126 7.58 12.59 -9.42
CA HIS A 126 7.34 12.69 -10.86
C HIS A 126 8.63 13.24 -11.46
N ALA A 127 9.22 12.51 -12.40
CA ALA A 127 10.22 13.11 -13.28
C ALA A 127 9.52 14.30 -13.92
N GLU A 128 9.73 15.50 -13.37
CA GLU A 128 9.48 16.73 -14.09
C GLU A 128 10.39 16.63 -15.31
N GLU A 129 9.76 16.38 -16.46
CA GLU A 129 10.36 16.61 -17.77
C GLU A 129 10.90 18.04 -17.76
N GLN A 130 12.22 18.14 -17.67
CA GLN A 130 12.96 19.31 -18.07
C GLN A 130 12.66 19.53 -19.56
N LEU A 131 11.85 20.54 -19.85
CA LEU A 131 11.73 21.18 -21.17
C LEU A 131 12.21 22.62 -21.05
#